data_AF-A0A6N9HBA9-F1
#
_entry.id   AF-A0A6N9HBA9-F1
#
_cell.length_a   1.000
_cell.length_b   1.000
_cell.length_c   1.000
_cell.angle_alpha   90.00
_cell.angle_beta   90.00
_cell.angle_gamma   90.00
#
_symmetry.space_group_name_H-M   'P 1'
#
loop_
_entity.id
_entity.type
_entity.pdbx_description
1 polymer ?
#
loop_
_entity_poly.entity_id
_entity_poly.type
_entity_poly.pdbx_seq_one_letter_code
_entity_poly.pdbx_strand_id
1 'polypeptide(L)'
;GTTSCAPAAQRAGLGWRTRVQLAVDPAGTPGAHAAGSHDVVPVATLPLAVPELEALGLHRLSLPGAERVEMAVGSGPEPTGAVIVSGAPSAAALTAVRTALSRAQGEWSLFARAGGQRNRGGRGRARGRAGLILSGKASANFRAYDLTNREELSPNRSFL
;
A
#
# COMPACT_ATOMS: atom_id res chain seq x y z
N GLY A 1 44.60 -21.59 -8.39
CA GLY A 1 43.20 -21.88 -8.03
C GLY A 1 42.39 -20.64 -8.26
N THR A 2 41.34 -20.72 -9.09
CA THR A 2 40.42 -19.61 -9.35
C THR A 2 39.36 -19.58 -8.25
N THR A 3 39.45 -18.62 -7.33
CA THR A 3 38.40 -18.38 -6.33
C THR A 3 37.20 -17.72 -7.01
N SER A 4 36.11 -18.49 -7.12
CA SER A 4 34.79 -18.03 -7.52
C SER A 4 34.26 -17.01 -6.50
N CYS A 5 33.93 -15.80 -6.96
CA CYS A 5 33.29 -14.78 -6.14
C CYS A 5 31.88 -14.50 -6.69
N ALA A 6 30.87 -15.19 -6.16
CA ALA A 6 29.46 -14.79 -6.15
C ALA A 6 28.68 -15.70 -5.15
N PRO A 7 27.62 -15.27 -4.44
CA PRO A 7 26.93 -13.97 -4.43
C PRO A 7 26.57 -13.52 -2.99
N ALA A 8 27.54 -13.21 -2.11
CA ALA A 8 27.22 -12.64 -0.79
C ALA A 8 27.19 -11.09 -0.82
N ALA A 9 28.08 -10.48 -1.60
CA ALA A 9 28.21 -9.02 -1.70
C ALA A 9 27.00 -8.34 -2.39
N GLN A 10 26.24 -9.06 -3.22
CA GLN A 10 25.15 -8.47 -4.01
C GLN A 10 23.90 -8.15 -3.18
N ARG A 11 23.77 -8.71 -1.96
CA ARG A 11 22.69 -8.36 -1.00
C ARG A 11 23.01 -7.17 -0.11
N ALA A 12 24.26 -6.70 -0.06
CA ALA A 12 24.70 -5.67 0.89
C ALA A 12 24.06 -4.28 0.68
N GLY A 13 23.26 -4.08 -0.37
CA GLY A 13 22.54 -2.83 -0.65
C GLY A 13 21.06 -3.01 -1.00
N LEU A 14 20.49 -4.18 -0.73
CA LEU A 14 19.08 -4.53 -1.01
C LEU A 14 18.28 -4.60 0.31
N GLY A 15 16.96 -4.52 0.22
CA GLY A 15 16.10 -4.75 1.39
C GLY A 15 16.07 -3.66 2.47
N TRP A 16 16.46 -2.42 2.16
CA TRP A 16 16.54 -1.34 3.15
C TRP A 16 15.33 -0.39 3.13
N ARG A 17 14.50 -0.40 2.09
CA ARG A 17 13.32 0.48 2.01
C ARG A 17 12.16 -0.10 2.80
N THR A 18 11.80 0.61 3.86
CA THR A 18 10.60 0.37 4.68
C THR A 18 9.34 0.97 4.07
N ARG A 19 9.44 1.68 2.93
CA ARG A 19 8.31 2.25 2.20
C ARG A 19 8.46 2.02 0.70
N VAL A 20 7.39 1.57 0.06
CA VAL A 20 7.29 1.35 -1.38
C VAL A 20 6.00 1.98 -1.89
N GLN A 21 6.08 2.61 -3.06
CA GLN A 21 4.95 3.15 -3.77
C GLN A 21 4.99 2.62 -5.21
N LEU A 22 3.86 2.10 -5.67
CA LEU A 22 3.66 1.64 -7.04
C LEU A 22 2.49 2.40 -7.64
N ALA A 23 2.65 2.84 -8.89
CA ALA A 23 1.55 3.24 -9.72
C ALA A 23 0.77 1.99 -10.14
N VAL A 24 -0.51 2.15 -10.46
CA VAL A 24 -1.34 1.07 -11.00
C VAL A 24 -1.80 1.52 -12.38
N ASP A 25 -1.56 0.68 -13.39
CA ASP A 25 -1.98 0.97 -14.77
C ASP A 25 -3.51 0.85 -14.94
N PRO A 26 -4.08 1.27 -16.07
CA PRO A 26 -5.52 1.15 -16.31
C PRO A 26 -6.07 -0.29 -16.28
N ALA A 27 -5.23 -1.30 -16.49
CA ALA A 27 -5.61 -2.71 -16.39
C ALA A 27 -5.58 -3.22 -14.93
N GLY A 28 -5.12 -2.41 -13.98
CA GLY A 28 -4.99 -2.77 -12.57
C GLY A 28 -3.65 -3.40 -12.21
N THR A 29 -2.62 -3.29 -13.06
CA THR A 29 -1.29 -3.87 -12.81
C THR A 29 -0.40 -2.89 -12.06
N PRO A 30 0.12 -3.25 -10.87
CA PRO A 30 1.07 -2.41 -10.14
C PRO A 30 2.44 -2.37 -10.82
N GLY A 31 3.06 -1.20 -10.84
CA GLY A 31 4.37 -1.00 -11.43
C GLY A 31 5.05 0.31 -11.04
N ALA A 32 6.27 0.49 -11.51
CA ALA A 32 7.01 1.74 -11.41
C ALA A 32 6.73 2.59 -12.65
N HIS A 33 6.80 3.91 -12.53
CA HIS A 33 6.78 4.75 -13.73
C HIS A 33 8.08 4.57 -14.51
N ALA A 34 7.97 4.44 -15.84
CA ALA A 34 9.12 4.55 -16.72
C ALA A 34 9.79 5.94 -16.56
N ALA A 35 11.12 5.98 -16.66
CA ALA A 35 11.86 7.21 -16.44
C ALA A 35 11.42 8.31 -17.43
N GLY A 36 10.92 9.43 -16.89
CA GLY A 36 10.43 10.54 -17.70
C GLY A 36 9.07 10.30 -18.38
N SER A 37 8.35 9.22 -18.07
CA SER A 37 7.01 8.92 -18.59
C SER A 37 5.99 8.71 -17.47
N HIS A 38 4.71 8.78 -17.83
CA HIS A 38 3.59 8.35 -16.98
C HIS A 38 3.24 6.86 -17.17
N ASP A 39 3.87 6.19 -18.13
CA ASP A 39 3.67 4.77 -18.37
C ASP A 39 4.12 3.95 -17.16
N VAL A 40 3.34 2.94 -16.82
CA VAL A 40 3.58 2.03 -15.71
C VAL A 40 4.24 0.77 -16.25
N VAL A 41 5.40 0.43 -15.70
CA VAL A 41 6.14 -0.79 -16.00
C VAL A 41 5.94 -1.78 -14.85
N PRO A 42 5.32 -2.94 -15.10
CA PRO A 42 5.10 -3.95 -14.07
C PRO A 42 6.41 -4.37 -13.40
N VAL A 43 6.39 -4.48 -12.07
CA VAL A 43 7.55 -4.92 -11.30
C VAL A 43 7.34 -6.36 -10.84
N ALA A 44 8.29 -7.24 -11.15
CA ALA A 44 8.21 -8.66 -10.79
C ALA A 44 8.58 -8.92 -9.32
N THR A 45 9.47 -8.09 -8.77
CA THR A 45 9.97 -8.16 -7.39
C THR A 45 10.27 -6.75 -6.88
N LEU A 46 10.36 -6.59 -5.55
CA LEU A 46 10.72 -5.35 -4.87
C LEU A 46 12.11 -5.49 -4.20
N PRO A 47 13.22 -5.56 -4.95
CA PRO A 47 14.53 -5.91 -4.40
C PRO A 47 15.06 -4.89 -3.38
N LEU A 48 14.62 -3.64 -3.45
CA LEU A 48 15.00 -2.60 -2.48
C LEU A 48 14.14 -2.62 -1.22
N ALA A 49 12.97 -3.28 -1.25
CA ALA A 49 12.03 -3.28 -0.15
C ALA A 49 12.44 -4.30 0.92
N VAL A 50 12.18 -3.96 2.18
CA VAL A 50 12.34 -4.90 3.28
C VAL A 50 11.54 -6.19 3.00
N PRO A 51 12.00 -7.37 3.46
CA PRO A 51 11.37 -8.65 3.16
C PRO A 51 9.88 -8.71 3.49
N GLU A 52 9.43 -8.00 4.53
CA GLU A 52 8.05 -7.92 4.95
C GLU A 52 7.15 -7.31 3.87
N LEU A 53 7.64 -6.28 3.15
CA LEU A 53 6.92 -5.64 2.04
C LEU A 53 6.88 -6.52 0.79
N GLU A 54 7.98 -7.20 0.48
CA GLU A 54 8.03 -8.17 -0.61
C GLU A 54 7.07 -9.35 -0.36
N ALA A 55 7.03 -9.83 0.89
CA ALA A 55 6.18 -10.94 1.31
C ALA A 55 4.68 -10.65 1.20
N LEU A 56 4.25 -9.38 1.29
CA LEU A 56 2.86 -9.00 1.02
C LEU A 56 2.43 -9.37 -0.41
N GLY A 57 3.37 -9.36 -1.37
CA GLY A 57 3.11 -9.71 -2.76
C GLY A 57 2.14 -8.78 -3.49
N LEU A 58 1.88 -7.57 -2.97
CA LEU A 58 0.87 -6.66 -3.55
C LEU A 58 1.21 -6.25 -5.00
N HIS A 59 2.49 -6.24 -5.36
CA HIS A 59 2.94 -5.95 -6.73
C HIS A 59 2.53 -7.01 -7.76
N ARG A 60 2.08 -8.19 -7.32
CA ARG A 60 1.61 -9.30 -8.17
C ARG A 60 0.07 -9.37 -8.25
N LEU A 61 -0.64 -8.51 -7.53
CA LEU A 61 -2.10 -8.51 -7.50
C LEU A 61 -2.68 -7.69 -8.66
N SER A 62 -3.87 -8.08 -9.13
CA SER A 62 -4.70 -7.24 -9.99
C SER A 62 -5.56 -6.30 -9.12
N LEU A 63 -5.42 -5.00 -9.34
CA LEU A 63 -6.05 -3.93 -8.56
C LEU A 63 -6.88 -2.99 -9.45
N PRO A 64 -7.91 -3.49 -10.17
CA PRO A 64 -8.67 -2.65 -11.10
C PRO A 64 -9.35 -1.48 -10.40
N GLY A 65 -9.25 -0.31 -11.03
CA GLY A 65 -9.74 0.97 -10.51
C GLY A 65 -8.82 1.64 -9.48
N ALA A 66 -7.80 0.96 -8.98
CA ALA A 66 -6.74 1.62 -8.22
C ALA A 66 -5.85 2.42 -9.18
N GLU A 67 -5.35 3.56 -8.72
CA GLU A 67 -4.35 4.37 -9.43
C GLU A 67 -2.96 4.21 -8.79
N ARG A 68 -2.92 3.83 -7.51
CA ARG A 68 -1.69 3.77 -6.72
C ARG A 68 -1.87 2.88 -5.50
N VAL A 69 -0.82 2.14 -5.18
CA VAL A 69 -0.67 1.42 -3.91
C VAL A 69 0.61 1.87 -3.21
N GLU A 70 0.48 2.28 -1.96
CA GLU A 70 1.59 2.66 -1.08
C GLU A 70 1.64 1.68 0.09
N MET A 71 2.82 1.21 0.45
CA MET A 71 3.05 0.28 1.55
C MET A 71 4.16 0.82 2.43
N ALA A 72 4.00 0.70 3.74
CA ALA A 72 5.02 1.07 4.71
C ALA A 72 5.06 0.08 5.88
N VAL A 73 6.26 -0.16 6.39
CA VAL A 73 6.54 -0.97 7.59
C VAL A 73 7.13 -0.07 8.67
N GLY A 74 6.65 -0.22 9.90
CA GLY A 74 7.17 0.42 11.09
C GLY A 74 8.42 -0.28 11.62
N SER A 75 9.23 0.44 12.39
CA SER A 75 10.50 -0.05 12.94
C SER A 75 10.37 -0.73 14.31
N GLY A 76 9.17 -1.25 14.64
CA GLY A 76 8.90 -1.88 15.93
C GLY A 76 9.50 -3.28 16.06
N PRO A 77 9.52 -3.86 17.27
CA PRO A 77 9.99 -5.23 17.50
C PRO A 77 9.14 -6.28 16.79
N GLU A 78 7.84 -6.01 16.66
CA GLU A 78 6.92 -6.79 15.84
C GLU A 78 6.65 -6.05 14.52
N PRO A 79 6.53 -6.78 13.39
CA PRO A 79 6.20 -6.17 12.11
C PRO A 79 4.83 -5.51 12.20
N THR A 80 4.82 -4.19 12.08
CA THR A 80 3.59 -3.38 11.97
C THR A 80 3.66 -2.61 10.67
N GLY A 81 2.55 -2.45 9.97
CA GLY A 81 2.57 -1.79 8.67
C GLY A 81 1.22 -1.26 8.22
N ALA A 82 1.27 -0.45 7.16
CA ALA A 82 0.11 0.16 6.57
C ALA A 82 0.16 0.09 5.05
N VAL A 83 -1.00 -0.12 4.44
CA VAL A 83 -1.21 -0.09 2.99
C VAL A 83 -2.27 0.95 2.67
N ILE A 84 -1.98 1.81 1.70
CA ILE A 84 -2.91 2.81 1.18
C ILE A 84 -3.16 2.51 -0.29
N VAL A 85 -4.41 2.26 -0.65
CA VAL A 85 -4.87 2.11 -2.03
C VAL A 85 -5.60 3.39 -2.43
N SER A 86 -5.10 4.10 -3.42
CA SER A 86 -5.72 5.33 -3.95
C SER A 86 -6.41 5.08 -5.29
N GLY A 87 -7.45 5.85 -5.60
CA GLY A 87 -8.23 5.76 -6.83
C GLY A 87 -9.68 5.37 -6.55
N ALA A 88 -10.31 4.63 -7.45
CA ALA A 88 -11.62 4.01 -7.24
C ALA A 88 -11.47 2.48 -7.29
N PRO A 89 -10.71 1.87 -6.35
CA PRO A 89 -10.45 0.44 -6.38
C PRO A 89 -11.76 -0.36 -6.30
N SER A 90 -11.87 -1.38 -7.13
CA SER A 90 -13.01 -2.30 -7.06
C SER A 90 -13.07 -3.01 -5.69
N ALA A 91 -14.26 -3.47 -5.31
CA ALA A 91 -14.43 -4.27 -4.10
C ALA A 91 -13.58 -5.56 -4.12
N ALA A 92 -13.38 -6.15 -5.31
CA ALA A 92 -12.53 -7.31 -5.51
C ALA A 92 -11.05 -6.97 -5.24
N ALA A 93 -10.56 -5.83 -5.74
CA ALA A 93 -9.20 -5.36 -5.48
C ALA A 93 -8.95 -5.16 -3.97
N LEU A 94 -9.86 -4.48 -3.27
CA LEU A 94 -9.75 -4.28 -1.82
C LEU A 94 -9.80 -5.59 -1.05
N THR A 95 -10.60 -6.55 -1.51
CA THR A 95 -10.65 -7.89 -0.92
C THR A 95 -9.35 -8.66 -1.13
N ALA A 96 -8.76 -8.61 -2.32
CA ALA A 96 -7.47 -9.24 -2.60
C ALA A 96 -6.36 -8.67 -1.72
N VAL A 97 -6.29 -7.33 -1.57
CA VAL A 97 -5.33 -6.67 -0.67
C VAL A 97 -5.56 -7.12 0.78
N ARG A 98 -6.80 -7.12 1.25
CA ARG A 98 -7.13 -7.59 2.61
C ARG A 98 -6.71 -9.04 2.84
N THR A 99 -6.96 -9.93 1.88
CA THR A 99 -6.55 -11.33 1.96
C THR A 99 -5.02 -11.46 2.01
N ALA A 100 -4.28 -10.68 1.22
CA ALA A 100 -2.82 -10.66 1.28
C ALA A 100 -2.33 -10.21 2.67
N LEU A 101 -2.87 -9.12 3.21
CA LEU A 101 -2.52 -8.62 4.54
C LEU A 101 -2.85 -9.60 5.66
N SER A 102 -3.97 -10.33 5.58
CA SER A 102 -4.34 -11.34 6.59
C SER A 102 -3.40 -12.54 6.66
N ARG A 103 -2.61 -12.78 5.60
CA ARG A 103 -1.61 -13.86 5.52
C ARG A 103 -0.22 -13.39 5.90
N ALA A 104 0.00 -12.08 5.98
CA ALA A 104 1.27 -11.50 6.34
C ALA A 104 1.52 -11.65 7.85
N GLN A 105 2.78 -11.76 8.23
CA GLN A 105 3.17 -11.72 9.64
C GLN A 105 3.00 -10.30 10.18
N GLY A 106 2.60 -10.17 11.44
CA GLY A 106 2.45 -8.88 12.11
C GLY A 106 1.07 -8.22 11.97
N GLU A 107 1.00 -6.93 12.30
CA GLU A 107 -0.23 -6.15 12.26
C GLU A 107 -0.24 -5.19 11.07
N TRP A 108 -1.29 -5.27 10.26
CA TRP A 108 -1.40 -4.48 9.04
C TRP A 108 -2.72 -3.69 9.01
N SER A 109 -2.63 -2.42 8.64
CA SER A 109 -3.81 -1.56 8.39
C SER A 109 -3.99 -1.31 6.89
N LEU A 110 -5.24 -1.28 6.43
CA LEU A 110 -5.60 -0.96 5.04
C LEU A 110 -6.43 0.33 4.97
N PHE A 111 -6.00 1.26 4.13
CA PHE A 111 -6.69 2.51 3.87
C PHE A 111 -7.08 2.59 2.39
N ALA A 112 -8.36 2.85 2.11
CA ALA A 112 -8.81 3.20 0.77
C ALA A 112 -9.02 4.71 0.70
N ARG A 113 -8.37 5.37 -0.25
CA ARG A 113 -8.54 6.80 -0.53
C ARG A 113 -9.17 6.97 -1.90
N ALA A 114 -10.39 7.49 -1.95
CA ALA A 114 -10.97 7.88 -3.22
C ALA A 114 -10.06 8.89 -3.95
N GLY A 115 -9.77 8.62 -5.22
CA GLY A 115 -9.03 9.53 -6.08
C GLY A 115 -9.83 10.83 -6.24
N GLY A 116 -9.32 11.93 -5.71
CA GLY A 116 -9.74 13.26 -6.14
C GLY A 116 -8.92 13.62 -7.36
N GLN A 117 -9.58 13.85 -8.50
CA GLN A 117 -8.93 14.33 -9.73
C GLN A 117 -8.17 15.63 -9.41
N ARG A 118 -6.84 15.55 -9.28
CA ARG A 118 -6.00 16.72 -9.03
C ARG A 118 -5.81 17.46 -10.35
N ASN A 119 -6.77 18.31 -10.72
CA ASN A 119 -6.56 19.29 -11.78
C ASN A 119 -5.48 20.28 -11.32
N ARG A 120 -4.25 20.04 -11.78
CA ARG A 120 -3.08 20.91 -11.57
C ARG A 120 -3.25 22.15 -12.47
N GLY A 121 -4.21 23.01 -12.16
CA GLY A 121 -4.50 24.20 -12.96
C GLY A 121 -5.78 24.97 -12.62
N GLY A 122 -6.64 24.48 -11.72
CA GLY A 122 -7.89 25.18 -11.39
C GLY A 122 -8.02 25.43 -9.89
N ARG A 123 -8.32 26.68 -9.49
CA ARG A 123 -8.92 26.99 -8.18
C ARG A 123 -10.34 26.40 -8.13
N GLY A 124 -10.43 25.07 -8.03
CA GLY A 124 -11.68 24.34 -7.81
C GLY A 124 -11.62 23.65 -6.47
N ARG A 125 -12.57 23.94 -5.57
CA ARG A 125 -12.71 23.25 -4.28
C ARG A 125 -12.82 21.74 -4.54
N ALA A 126 -11.78 21.00 -4.19
CA ALA A 126 -11.81 19.55 -4.20
C ALA A 126 -12.83 19.06 -3.16
N ARG A 127 -14.07 18.79 -3.60
CA ARG A 127 -15.03 17.99 -2.85
C ARG A 127 -14.61 16.52 -2.96
N GLY A 128 -13.54 16.14 -2.27
CA GLY A 128 -13.13 14.75 -2.17
C GLY A 128 -14.10 14.00 -1.26
N ARG A 129 -14.92 13.12 -1.85
CA ARG A 129 -15.76 12.15 -1.14
C ARG A 129 -14.97 10.88 -0.83
N ALA A 130 -15.17 10.38 0.39
CA ALA A 130 -14.95 9.02 0.91
C ALA A 130 -13.52 8.50 1.09
N GLY A 131 -13.21 8.16 2.35
CA GLY A 131 -12.18 7.20 2.72
C GLY A 131 -12.73 6.29 3.81
N LEU A 132 -12.90 5.02 3.49
CA LEU A 132 -13.23 3.91 4.38
C LEU A 132 -11.90 3.39 4.97
N ILE A 133 -11.65 3.64 6.26
CA ILE A 133 -10.54 3.01 6.99
C ILE A 133 -10.89 1.57 7.31
N LEU A 134 -9.97 0.65 7.07
CA LEU A 134 -10.08 -0.75 7.46
C LEU A 134 -8.89 -1.06 8.38
N SER A 135 -9.08 -0.86 9.69
CA SER A 135 -8.06 -1.14 10.70
C SER A 135 -8.41 -2.41 11.48
N GLY A 136 -7.43 -3.30 11.65
CA GLY A 136 -7.51 -4.41 12.59
C GLY A 136 -6.70 -5.64 12.19
N LYS A 137 -6.14 -6.32 13.19
CA LYS A 137 -5.63 -7.70 13.13
C LYS A 137 -6.57 -8.58 12.31
N ALA A 138 -6.05 -9.66 11.74
CA ALA A 138 -6.83 -10.71 11.09
C ALA A 138 -7.92 -11.39 11.97
N SER A 139 -8.27 -10.82 13.14
CA SER A 139 -9.42 -11.18 13.96
C SER A 139 -10.59 -10.21 13.77
N ALA A 140 -11.63 -10.71 13.09
CA ALA A 140 -13.08 -10.44 13.25
C ALA A 140 -13.67 -9.01 13.34
N ASN A 141 -12.93 -7.95 13.65
CA ASN A 141 -13.48 -6.62 13.93
C ASN A 141 -12.93 -5.56 12.98
N PHE A 142 -13.52 -5.54 11.79
CA PHE A 142 -13.26 -4.58 10.73
C PHE A 142 -14.12 -3.33 10.97
N ARG A 143 -13.51 -2.24 11.43
CA ARG A 143 -14.23 -0.96 11.62
C ARG A 143 -13.88 0.04 10.53
N ALA A 144 -14.94 0.52 9.88
CA ALA A 144 -14.95 1.66 8.99
C ALA A 144 -14.73 2.96 9.78
N TYR A 145 -13.74 3.78 9.41
CA TYR A 145 -13.62 5.15 9.91
C TYR A 145 -13.52 6.13 8.75
N ASP A 146 -14.02 7.35 8.93
CA ASP A 146 -13.96 8.46 7.97
C ASP A 146 -12.91 9.48 8.42
N LEU A 147 -11.80 9.59 7.69
CA LEU A 147 -10.69 10.51 8.01
C LEU A 147 -10.96 11.98 7.68
N THR A 148 -12.11 12.31 7.11
CA THR A 148 -12.47 13.71 6.88
C THR A 148 -13.02 14.41 8.12
N ASN A 149 -13.36 13.65 9.17
CA ASN A 149 -13.74 14.20 10.46
C ASN A 149 -12.54 14.24 11.42
N ARG A 150 -11.90 15.41 11.53
CA ARG A 150 -10.77 15.63 12.45
C ARG A 150 -11.18 15.53 13.93
N GLU A 151 -12.48 15.55 14.24
CA GLU A 151 -13.01 15.57 15.60
C GLU A 151 -13.21 14.17 16.21
N GLU A 152 -13.27 13.10 15.41
CA GLU A 152 -13.53 11.74 15.90
C GLU A 152 -12.28 10.88 16.18
N LEU A 153 -11.08 11.46 16.12
CA LEU A 153 -9.82 10.77 16.43
C LEU A 153 -9.56 10.58 17.95
N SER A 154 -10.59 10.69 18.80
CA SER A 154 -10.45 10.51 20.24
C SER A 154 -10.81 9.08 20.68
N PRO A 155 -9.88 8.29 21.24
CA PRO A 155 -10.09 6.86 21.50
C PRO A 155 -10.88 6.55 22.79
N ASN A 156 -11.66 7.48 23.34
CA ASN A 156 -12.44 7.22 24.56
C ASN A 156 -13.77 7.98 24.58
N ARG A 157 -14.81 7.35 24.03
CA ARG A 157 -16.19 7.55 24.52
C ARG A 157 -16.92 6.22 24.52
N SER A 158 -16.85 5.56 25.67
CA SER A 158 -17.81 4.54 26.06
C SER A 158 -19.19 5.21 26.14
N PHE A 159 -20.15 4.72 25.37
CA PHE A 159 -21.55 5.09 25.57
C PHE A 159 -22.10 4.21 26.69
N LEU A 160 -22.23 4.79 27.88
CA LEU A 160 -23.31 4.55 28.82
C LEU A 160 -23.85 5.91 29.25
#